data_AF-A0A180GTC2-F1
#
_entry.id   AF-A0A180GTC2-F1
#
_cell.length_a   1.000
_cell.length_b   1.000
_cell.length_c   1.000
_cell.angle_alpha   90.00
_cell.angle_beta   90.00
_cell.angle_gamma   90.00
#
_symmetry.space_group_name_H-M   'P 1'
#
loop_
_entity.id
_entity.type
_entity.pdbx_description
1 polymer ?
#
loop_
_entity_poly.entity_id
_entity_poly.type
_entity_poly.pdbx_seq_one_letter_code
_entity_poly.pdbx_strand_id
1 'polypeptide(L)'
;MTVLHLEISSLTTLLSQVRARERLDQFVADNVLQSNDNAVIRAGQTPIQFPISTFPLSMDTKGELRAGKDAKKSTLSFQAYGYGLGSPLSTGAADKTIKCSTHLIKTDQLQGYGDKWKSDPQPNLPEPLRSETGPKMRGLVELRHDMVFYHRLSYWINKAFLPEASLIAERAVKYMERKGSTAVKEATDLEANVIIAARTVSVNALPNTHQDRNNAFLMDSAFFFGNHIGGEFLLPSLGLAYPGSQGHSFHGPFRILFHGVAQFYFSEETSNPRRYSVAMWSRASSFSAIAQYSAHKEGNKKFSTTNFGYQFIQSTTPHRFQVFLRLR
;
A
#
# COMPACT_ATOMS: atom_id res chain seq x y z
N MET A 1 -17.06 1.38 10.68
CA MET A 1 -16.07 1.49 9.58
C MET A 1 -16.74 2.18 8.41
N THR A 2 -16.27 3.37 8.02
CA THR A 2 -16.76 4.07 6.83
C THR A 2 -16.04 3.49 5.61
N VAL A 3 -16.74 2.66 4.83
CA VAL A 3 -16.28 2.27 3.49
C VAL A 3 -16.76 3.37 2.55
N LEU A 4 -15.84 4.13 1.96
CA LEU A 4 -16.22 5.07 0.91
C LEU A 4 -16.37 4.32 -0.40
N HIS A 5 -17.57 4.42 -0.97
CA HIS A 5 -17.81 4.15 -2.37
C HIS A 5 -17.83 5.49 -3.11
N LEU A 6 -16.82 5.73 -3.94
CA LEU A 6 -16.72 6.92 -4.80
C LEU A 6 -16.96 6.47 -6.24
N GLU A 7 -18.20 6.59 -6.70
CA GLU A 7 -18.55 6.42 -8.09
C GLU A 7 -18.47 7.81 -8.78
N ILE A 8 -17.29 8.14 -9.32
CA ILE A 8 -17.09 9.39 -10.06
C ILE A 8 -17.24 9.06 -11.56
N SER A 9 -18.46 9.10 -12.09
CA SER A 9 -18.77 8.82 -13.50
C SER A 9 -18.60 10.06 -14.41
N SER A 10 -17.48 10.77 -14.29
CA SER A 10 -17.15 11.87 -15.20
C SER A 10 -16.40 11.39 -16.45
N LEU A 11 -16.55 12.09 -17.58
CA LEU A 11 -15.81 11.81 -18.82
C LEU A 11 -14.28 11.78 -18.58
N THR A 12 -13.81 12.64 -17.67
CA THR A 12 -12.40 12.71 -17.23
C THR A 12 -11.96 11.45 -16.49
N THR A 13 -12.84 10.85 -15.69
CA THR A 13 -12.57 9.58 -15.00
C THR A 13 -12.45 8.43 -16.00
N LEU A 14 -13.33 8.39 -17.01
CA LEU A 14 -13.31 7.37 -18.04
C LEU A 14 -12.00 7.41 -18.86
N LEU A 15 -11.58 8.62 -19.28
CA LEU A 15 -10.30 8.81 -19.97
C LEU A 15 -9.11 8.38 -19.11
N SER A 16 -9.15 8.67 -17.80
CA SER A 16 -8.10 8.25 -16.87
C SER A 16 -8.05 6.72 -16.70
N GLN A 17 -9.20 6.04 -16.72
CA GLN A 17 -9.27 4.57 -16.68
C GLN A 17 -8.69 3.93 -17.94
N VAL A 18 -9.04 4.45 -19.11
CA VAL A 18 -8.54 3.95 -20.40
C VAL A 18 -7.03 4.09 -20.47
N ARG A 19 -6.50 5.29 -20.18
CA ARG A 19 -5.06 5.56 -20.17
C ARG A 19 -4.29 4.67 -19.19
N ALA A 20 -4.81 4.48 -17.98
CA ALA A 20 -4.19 3.59 -17.01
C ALA A 20 -4.17 2.14 -17.50
N ARG A 21 -5.26 1.65 -18.10
CA ARG A 21 -5.31 0.30 -18.66
C ARG A 21 -4.32 0.12 -19.82
N GLU A 22 -4.28 1.02 -20.78
CA GLU A 22 -3.35 0.97 -21.92
C GLU A 22 -1.90 0.92 -21.44
N ARG A 23 -1.56 1.69 -20.40
CA ARG A 23 -0.22 1.63 -19.81
C ARG A 23 0.09 0.25 -19.21
N LEU A 24 -0.86 -0.33 -18.49
CA LEU A 24 -0.71 -1.65 -17.89
C LEU A 24 -0.63 -2.77 -18.93
N ASP A 25 -1.32 -2.62 -20.07
CA ASP A 25 -1.19 -3.50 -21.22
C ASP A 25 0.21 -3.39 -21.83
N GLN A 26 0.74 -2.17 -21.99
CA GLN A 26 2.10 -1.94 -22.48
C GLN A 26 3.16 -2.58 -21.57
N PHE A 27 2.96 -2.59 -20.24
CA PHE A 27 3.88 -3.26 -19.32
C PHE A 27 4.01 -4.74 -19.60
N VAL A 28 2.90 -5.39 -19.98
CA VAL A 28 2.91 -6.80 -20.35
C VAL A 28 3.53 -6.98 -21.72
N ALA A 29 3.19 -6.14 -22.69
CA ALA A 29 3.75 -6.17 -24.05
C ALA A 29 5.28 -5.99 -24.05
N ASP A 30 5.80 -5.08 -23.23
CA ASP A 30 7.23 -4.79 -23.08
C ASP A 30 7.96 -5.80 -22.17
N ASN A 31 7.28 -6.84 -21.68
CA ASN A 31 7.80 -7.81 -20.73
C ASN A 31 8.35 -7.21 -19.42
N VAL A 32 7.85 -6.03 -19.02
CA VAL A 32 8.08 -5.45 -17.69
C VAL A 32 7.43 -6.34 -16.62
N LEU A 33 6.27 -6.91 -16.95
CA LEU A 33 5.48 -7.78 -16.10
C LEU A 33 4.99 -8.99 -16.90
N GLN A 34 5.13 -10.21 -16.37
CA GLN A 34 4.66 -11.42 -17.06
C GLN A 34 3.26 -11.80 -16.59
N SER A 35 2.36 -12.09 -17.52
CA SER A 35 1.04 -12.63 -17.17
C SER A 35 1.18 -13.98 -16.48
N ASN A 36 0.42 -14.18 -15.40
CA ASN A 36 0.23 -15.52 -14.84
C ASN A 36 -0.92 -16.21 -15.59
N ASP A 37 -0.60 -16.78 -16.76
CA ASP A 37 -1.60 -17.41 -17.61
C ASP A 37 -2.22 -18.66 -16.97
N ASN A 38 -1.54 -19.29 -16.01
CA ASN A 38 -2.10 -20.41 -15.23
C ASN A 38 -3.27 -20.01 -14.33
N ALA A 39 -3.40 -18.71 -14.00
CA ALA A 39 -4.54 -18.20 -13.23
C ALA A 39 -5.73 -17.78 -14.13
N VAL A 40 -5.59 -17.85 -15.46
CA VAL A 40 -6.65 -17.51 -16.40
C VAL A 40 -7.65 -18.67 -16.45
N ILE A 41 -8.79 -18.47 -15.82
CA ILE A 41 -9.93 -19.38 -15.95
C ILE A 41 -10.89 -18.80 -16.99
N ARG A 42 -11.13 -19.56 -18.06
CA ARG A 42 -12.15 -19.23 -19.06
C ARG A 42 -13.46 -19.91 -18.70
N ALA A 43 -14.57 -19.18 -18.79
CA ALA A 43 -15.89 -19.71 -18.51
C ALA A 43 -16.89 -19.21 -19.56
N GLY A 44 -17.62 -20.13 -20.20
CA GLY A 44 -18.67 -19.80 -21.17
C GLY A 44 -19.91 -19.14 -20.56
N GLN A 45 -20.13 -19.31 -19.25
CA GLN A 45 -21.11 -18.58 -18.45
C GLN A 45 -20.47 -18.18 -17.11
N THR A 46 -20.84 -17.02 -16.56
CA THR A 46 -20.40 -16.61 -15.22
C THR A 46 -20.88 -17.67 -14.22
N PRO A 47 -19.97 -18.38 -13.51
CA PRO A 47 -20.41 -19.31 -12.49
C PRO A 47 -21.24 -18.54 -11.46
N ILE A 48 -22.48 -18.97 -11.21
CA ILE A 48 -23.28 -18.46 -10.09
C ILE A 48 -22.66 -19.05 -8.81
N GLN A 49 -21.56 -18.46 -8.39
CA GLN A 49 -20.86 -18.82 -7.17
C GLN A 49 -20.61 -17.54 -6.36
N PHE A 50 -20.77 -17.66 -5.04
CA PHE A 50 -20.37 -16.59 -4.13
C PHE A 50 -18.88 -16.27 -4.32
N PRO A 51 -18.43 -15.03 -4.05
CA PRO A 51 -17.02 -14.68 -4.08
C PRO A 51 -16.25 -15.57 -3.09
N ILE A 52 -15.45 -16.50 -3.62
CA ILE A 52 -14.63 -17.43 -2.83
C ILE A 52 -13.17 -16.99 -2.93
N SER A 53 -12.54 -16.81 -1.77
CA SER A 53 -11.07 -16.73 -1.71
C SER A 53 -10.50 -18.09 -2.07
N THR A 54 -9.60 -18.14 -3.05
CA THR A 54 -8.82 -19.36 -3.35
C THR A 54 -7.87 -19.75 -2.23
N PHE A 55 -7.62 -18.83 -1.29
CA PHE A 55 -6.74 -19.02 -0.15
C PHE A 55 -7.43 -18.47 1.11
N PRO A 56 -8.35 -19.23 1.73
CA PRO A 56 -8.97 -18.82 2.99
C PRO A 56 -7.90 -18.70 4.08
N LEU A 57 -8.15 -17.84 5.08
CA LEU A 57 -7.29 -17.71 6.25
C LEU A 57 -7.12 -19.08 6.90
N SER A 58 -5.93 -19.68 6.76
CA SER A 58 -5.61 -20.94 7.43
C SER A 58 -4.91 -20.66 8.75
N MET A 59 -5.10 -21.55 9.71
CA MET A 59 -4.40 -21.51 11.00
C MET A 59 -2.88 -21.63 10.85
N ASP A 60 -2.43 -22.22 9.74
CA ASP A 60 -1.02 -22.45 9.44
C ASP A 60 -0.33 -21.18 8.94
N THR A 61 -1.02 -20.40 8.10
CA THR A 61 -0.45 -19.20 7.49
C THR A 61 -0.77 -17.94 8.29
N LYS A 62 -1.88 -17.92 9.05
CA LYS A 62 -2.37 -16.78 9.86
C LYS A 62 -2.40 -15.45 9.08
N GLY A 63 -2.55 -15.54 7.75
CA GLY A 63 -2.50 -14.40 6.82
C GLY A 63 -1.12 -13.74 6.71
N GLU A 64 -0.03 -14.45 6.97
CA GLU A 64 1.36 -13.96 6.86
C GLU A 64 1.96 -14.17 5.46
N LEU A 65 1.36 -15.04 4.65
CA LEU A 65 1.77 -15.28 3.27
C LEU A 65 0.86 -14.49 2.33
N ARG A 66 1.42 -13.49 1.65
CA ARG A 66 0.70 -12.63 0.69
C ARG A 66 0.46 -13.29 -0.67
N ALA A 67 1.38 -14.13 -1.14
CA ALA A 67 1.25 -14.83 -2.42
C ALA A 67 2.16 -16.06 -2.48
N GLY A 68 1.80 -17.03 -3.32
CA GLY A 68 2.66 -18.17 -3.66
C GLY A 68 3.94 -17.76 -4.41
N LYS A 69 4.91 -18.68 -4.51
CA LYS A 69 6.21 -18.42 -5.17
C LYS A 69 6.07 -17.98 -6.63
N ASP A 70 5.01 -18.42 -7.30
CA ASP A 70 4.77 -18.19 -8.73
C ASP A 70 4.29 -16.76 -9.04
N ALA A 71 3.79 -16.03 -8.04
CA ALA A 71 3.33 -14.65 -8.20
C ALA A 71 4.45 -13.63 -8.46
N LYS A 72 5.73 -14.03 -8.31
CA LYS A 72 6.88 -13.13 -8.49
C LYS A 72 7.03 -12.59 -9.91
N LYS A 73 6.66 -13.38 -10.92
CA LYS A 73 6.77 -12.98 -12.33
C LYS A 73 5.63 -12.05 -12.76
N SER A 74 4.50 -12.18 -12.08
CA SER A 74 3.27 -11.44 -12.36
C SER A 74 3.00 -10.29 -11.40
N THR A 75 3.97 -9.96 -10.55
CA THR A 75 3.90 -8.84 -9.63
C THR A 75 5.21 -8.07 -9.62
N LEU A 76 5.14 -6.75 -9.78
CA LEU A 76 6.28 -5.85 -9.73
C LEU A 76 5.98 -4.68 -8.79
N SER A 77 6.91 -4.38 -7.89
CA SER A 77 6.81 -3.24 -6.98
C SER A 77 7.82 -2.18 -7.34
N PHE A 78 7.39 -0.93 -7.27
CA PHE A 78 8.19 0.26 -7.48
C PHE A 78 8.14 1.13 -6.22
N GLN A 79 9.26 1.75 -5.88
CA GLN A 79 9.38 2.52 -4.65
C GLN A 79 10.09 3.85 -4.88
N ALA A 80 9.36 4.94 -4.65
CA ALA A 80 9.87 6.30 -4.77
C ALA A 80 10.87 6.61 -3.65
N TYR A 81 10.59 6.14 -2.43
CA TYR A 81 11.49 6.21 -1.29
C TYR A 81 11.18 5.10 -0.28
N GLY A 82 12.18 4.74 0.53
CA GLY A 82 12.02 3.81 1.64
C GLY A 82 13.19 2.86 1.74
N TYR A 83 12.90 1.61 2.09
CA TYR A 83 13.87 0.54 2.15
C TYR A 83 13.36 -0.63 1.30
N GLY A 84 14.18 -1.08 0.36
CA GLY A 84 13.87 -2.28 -0.42
C GLY A 84 13.51 -3.47 0.48
N LEU A 85 12.69 -4.38 -0.01
CA LEU A 85 12.23 -5.55 0.74
C LEU A 85 13.44 -6.33 1.31
N GLY A 86 13.48 -6.48 2.65
CA GLY A 86 14.56 -7.21 3.33
C GLY A 86 15.86 -6.43 3.51
N SER A 87 15.90 -5.13 3.18
CA SER A 87 17.11 -4.33 3.33
C SER A 87 17.56 -4.26 4.80
N PRO A 88 18.83 -4.56 5.12
CA PRO A 88 19.35 -4.46 6.47
C PRO A 88 19.34 -3.01 6.99
N LEU A 89 19.29 -2.02 6.09
CA LEU A 89 19.18 -0.60 6.43
C LEU A 89 17.85 -0.24 7.10
N SER A 90 16.84 -1.12 7.00
CA SER A 90 15.54 -0.97 7.68
C SER A 90 15.49 -1.62 9.07
N THR A 91 16.59 -2.23 9.53
CA THR A 91 16.66 -2.89 10.84
C THR A 91 16.42 -1.87 11.95
N GLY A 92 15.47 -2.15 12.86
CA GLY A 92 15.10 -1.23 13.94
C GLY A 92 14.24 -0.03 13.50
N ALA A 93 14.12 0.22 12.19
CA ALA A 93 13.26 1.27 11.66
C ALA A 93 11.78 0.88 11.71
N ALA A 94 11.42 -0.36 11.41
CA ALA A 94 10.02 -0.78 11.42
C ALA A 94 9.49 -1.00 12.86
N ASP A 95 8.35 -0.38 13.19
CA ASP A 95 7.47 -0.91 14.23
C ASP A 95 6.84 -2.20 13.71
N LYS A 96 7.41 -3.33 14.13
CA LYS A 96 7.06 -4.67 13.62
C LYS A 96 5.65 -5.09 14.04
N THR A 97 5.05 -4.48 15.07
CA THR A 97 3.66 -4.72 15.48
C THR A 97 3.24 -3.68 16.52
N ILE A 98 2.12 -2.99 16.30
CA ILE A 98 1.37 -2.48 17.46
C ILE A 98 0.82 -3.72 18.16
N LYS A 99 1.41 -4.09 19.30
CA LYS A 99 0.88 -5.20 20.09
C LYS A 99 -0.34 -4.70 20.83
N CYS A 100 -1.49 -5.27 20.51
CA CYS A 100 -2.71 -5.07 21.28
C CYS A 100 -2.83 -6.18 22.33
N SER A 101 -3.21 -5.84 23.54
CA SER A 101 -3.98 -6.75 24.40
C SER A 101 -5.45 -6.74 23.93
N THR A 102 -6.30 -7.56 24.54
CA THR A 102 -7.72 -7.71 24.16
C THR A 102 -8.47 -6.38 24.01
N HIS A 103 -8.07 -5.33 24.73
CA HIS A 103 -8.75 -4.02 24.71
C HIS A 103 -7.83 -2.80 24.63
N LEU A 104 -6.51 -2.97 24.63
CA LEU A 104 -5.57 -1.84 24.74
C LEU A 104 -4.34 -2.04 23.87
N ILE A 105 -3.80 -0.94 23.35
CA ILE A 105 -2.47 -0.93 22.75
C ILE A 105 -1.44 -1.02 23.88
N LYS A 106 -0.44 -1.90 23.76
CA LYS A 106 0.69 -1.98 24.68
C LYS A 106 1.64 -0.81 24.44
N THR A 107 1.36 0.32 25.10
CA THR A 107 2.06 1.59 24.90
C THR A 107 3.55 1.52 25.20
N ASP A 108 3.94 0.66 26.14
CA ASP A 108 5.33 0.38 26.53
C ASP A 108 6.16 -0.32 25.43
N GLN A 109 5.47 -0.91 24.45
CA GLN A 109 6.08 -1.62 23.32
C GLN A 109 6.03 -0.82 22.04
N LEU A 110 5.46 0.38 22.07
CA LEU A 110 5.46 1.28 20.93
C LEU A 110 6.88 1.71 20.63
N GLN A 111 7.13 1.89 19.35
CA GLN A 111 8.39 2.45 18.91
C GLN A 111 8.61 3.81 19.61
N GLY A 112 9.87 4.11 19.95
CA GLY A 112 10.23 5.34 20.67
C GLY A 112 9.83 5.43 22.14
N TYR A 113 9.17 4.41 22.70
CA TYR A 113 9.02 4.27 24.14
C TYR A 113 10.34 3.80 24.79
N GLY A 114 10.66 4.38 25.96
CA GLY A 114 11.92 4.13 26.66
C GLY A 114 13.15 4.67 25.91
N ASP A 115 14.33 4.08 26.13
CA ASP A 115 15.59 4.54 25.55
C ASP A 115 16.14 3.63 24.45
N LYS A 116 15.43 2.53 24.12
CA LYS A 116 15.88 1.54 23.11
C LYS A 116 16.08 2.11 21.71
N TRP A 117 15.44 3.23 21.40
CA TRP A 117 15.57 3.93 20.12
C TRP A 117 16.81 4.84 20.04
N LYS A 118 17.46 5.13 21.18
CA LYS A 118 18.67 5.94 21.27
C LYS A 118 19.94 5.16 20.90
N SER A 119 19.80 3.96 20.37
CA SER A 119 20.89 3.04 20.06
C SER A 119 21.70 3.50 18.85
N ASP A 120 23.02 3.34 18.93
CA ASP A 120 23.93 3.40 17.78
C ASP A 120 23.81 2.13 16.91
N PRO A 121 24.09 2.22 15.60
CA PRO A 121 24.54 3.42 14.87
C PRO A 121 23.40 4.35 14.45
N GLN A 122 23.75 5.57 14.01
CA GLN A 122 22.80 6.51 13.42
C GLN A 122 21.90 5.84 12.37
N PRO A 123 20.56 5.96 12.47
CA PRO A 123 19.64 5.44 11.45
C PRO A 123 19.94 6.01 10.06
N ASN A 124 19.67 5.23 9.03
CA ASN A 124 19.76 5.71 7.64
C ASN A 124 18.46 6.39 7.25
N LEU A 125 18.52 7.48 6.47
CA LEU A 125 17.30 8.00 5.83
C LEU A 125 16.81 7.03 4.75
N PRO A 126 15.50 6.97 4.52
CA PRO A 126 14.98 6.19 3.41
C PRO A 126 15.39 6.80 2.07
N GLU A 127 15.66 5.95 1.08
CA GLU A 127 16.19 6.34 -0.24
C GLU A 127 15.32 5.70 -1.35
N PRO A 128 15.34 6.22 -2.58
CA PRO A 128 14.71 5.55 -3.72
C PRO A 128 15.33 4.19 -3.95
N LEU A 129 14.55 3.22 -4.44
CA LEU A 129 15.10 1.91 -4.77
C LEU A 129 15.90 2.00 -6.08
N ARG A 130 17.20 2.29 -5.99
CA ARG A 130 18.07 2.53 -7.15
C ARG A 130 18.55 1.27 -7.89
N SER A 131 18.15 0.07 -7.45
CA SER A 131 18.51 -1.18 -8.12
C SER A 131 17.68 -1.47 -9.38
N GLU A 132 16.70 -0.62 -9.70
CA GLU A 132 15.85 -0.79 -10.88
C GLU A 132 16.53 -0.15 -12.11
N THR A 133 17.01 -0.98 -13.02
CA THR A 133 17.56 -0.54 -14.31
C THR A 133 16.67 -0.99 -15.46
N GLY A 134 16.75 -0.26 -16.58
CA GLY A 134 16.05 -0.63 -17.82
C GLY A 134 14.52 -0.57 -17.70
N PRO A 135 13.77 -1.64 -18.05
CA PRO A 135 12.31 -1.60 -18.14
C PRO A 135 11.59 -1.24 -16.83
N LYS A 136 12.16 -1.57 -15.67
CA LYS A 136 11.55 -1.26 -14.36
C LYS A 136 11.56 0.24 -14.03
N MET A 137 12.69 0.90 -14.26
CA MET A 137 12.77 2.36 -14.06
C MET A 137 11.82 3.11 -14.99
N ARG A 138 11.71 2.67 -16.26
CA ARG A 138 10.73 3.19 -17.22
C ARG A 138 9.30 3.01 -16.68
N GLY A 139 8.96 1.82 -16.20
CA GLY A 139 7.65 1.54 -15.61
C GLY A 139 7.31 2.46 -14.44
N LEU A 140 8.26 2.73 -13.53
CA LEU A 140 8.03 3.69 -12.44
C LEU A 140 7.65 5.08 -12.98
N VAL A 141 8.39 5.60 -13.95
CA VAL A 141 8.14 6.91 -14.58
C VAL A 141 6.78 6.93 -15.28
N GLU A 142 6.44 5.89 -16.03
CA GLU A 142 5.19 5.85 -16.77
C GLU A 142 3.97 5.78 -15.84
N LEU A 143 4.03 5.00 -14.75
CA LEU A 143 2.95 4.98 -13.74
C LEU A 143 2.73 6.35 -13.11
N ARG A 144 3.81 7.10 -12.80
CA ARG A 144 3.71 8.47 -12.26
C ARG A 144 2.85 9.36 -13.15
N HIS A 145 3.03 9.26 -14.47
CA HIS A 145 2.38 10.15 -15.44
C HIS A 145 0.99 9.67 -15.85
N ASP A 146 0.78 8.37 -15.97
CA ASP A 146 -0.46 7.82 -16.53
C ASP A 146 -1.50 7.47 -15.45
N MET A 147 -1.08 7.39 -14.18
CA MET A 147 -1.99 7.13 -13.04
C MET A 147 -2.17 8.35 -12.13
N VAL A 148 -1.85 9.57 -12.57
CA VAL A 148 -1.91 10.80 -11.75
C VAL A 148 -3.24 10.95 -11.02
N PHE A 149 -4.37 10.68 -11.69
CA PHE A 149 -5.69 10.73 -11.09
C PHE A 149 -5.80 9.85 -9.83
N TYR A 150 -5.36 8.58 -9.94
CA TYR A 150 -5.41 7.61 -8.85
C TYR A 150 -4.46 7.95 -7.71
N HIS A 151 -3.28 8.47 -8.02
CA HIS A 151 -2.34 8.99 -7.03
C HIS A 151 -2.98 10.13 -6.23
N ARG A 152 -3.54 11.14 -6.91
CA ARG A 152 -4.19 12.29 -6.27
C ARG A 152 -5.41 11.87 -5.46
N LEU A 153 -6.21 10.93 -5.95
CA LEU A 153 -7.36 10.40 -5.23
C LEU A 153 -6.93 9.76 -3.90
N SER A 154 -5.92 8.88 -3.93
CA SER A 154 -5.35 8.26 -2.72
C SER A 154 -4.80 9.30 -1.73
N TYR A 155 -4.13 10.33 -2.24
CA TYR A 155 -3.60 11.42 -1.42
C TYR A 155 -4.72 12.20 -0.71
N TRP A 156 -5.75 12.60 -1.45
CA TRP A 156 -6.88 13.35 -0.89
C TRP A 156 -7.72 12.54 0.08
N ILE A 157 -7.89 11.23 -0.16
CA ILE A 157 -8.55 10.33 0.79
C ILE A 157 -7.77 10.31 2.12
N ASN A 158 -6.45 10.16 2.07
CA ASN A 158 -5.64 10.25 3.28
C ASN A 158 -5.80 11.61 3.99
N LYS A 159 -5.73 12.71 3.24
CA LYS A 159 -5.88 14.07 3.81
C LYS A 159 -7.26 14.31 4.42
N ALA A 160 -8.32 13.77 3.83
CA ALA A 160 -9.69 13.96 4.28
C ALA A 160 -10.03 13.10 5.50
N PHE A 161 -9.59 11.84 5.52
CA PHE A 161 -9.98 10.87 6.56
C PHE A 161 -8.94 10.69 7.66
N LEU A 162 -7.66 11.02 7.38
CA LEU A 162 -6.54 10.93 8.32
C LEU A 162 -5.68 12.23 8.26
N PRO A 163 -6.26 13.42 8.52
CA PRO A 163 -5.58 14.70 8.31
C PRO A 163 -4.30 14.84 9.15
N GLU A 164 -4.31 14.41 10.42
CA GLU A 164 -3.14 14.49 11.30
C GLU A 164 -2.02 13.55 10.85
N ALA A 165 -2.35 12.29 10.55
CA ALA A 165 -1.39 11.32 10.03
C ALA A 165 -0.78 11.78 8.70
N SER A 166 -1.61 12.32 7.81
CA SER A 166 -1.17 12.88 6.53
C SER A 166 -0.23 14.06 6.72
N LEU A 167 -0.55 14.99 7.63
CA LEU A 167 0.30 16.13 7.95
C LEU A 167 1.67 15.69 8.50
N ILE A 168 1.70 14.67 9.36
CA ILE A 168 2.95 14.12 9.89
C ILE A 168 3.77 13.48 8.78
N ALA A 169 3.14 12.67 7.92
CA ALA A 169 3.80 12.05 6.77
C ALA A 169 4.38 13.10 5.81
N GLU A 170 3.64 14.16 5.49
CA GLU A 170 4.12 15.28 4.66
C GLU A 170 5.34 15.97 5.28
N ARG A 171 5.30 16.23 6.60
CA ARG A 171 6.44 16.83 7.29
C ARG A 171 7.65 15.92 7.25
N ALA A 172 7.46 14.63 7.49
CA ALA A 172 8.53 13.64 7.43
C ALA A 172 9.18 13.63 6.04
N VAL A 173 8.39 13.60 4.98
CA VAL A 173 8.88 13.67 3.58
C VAL A 173 9.65 14.97 3.34
N LYS A 174 9.12 16.14 3.76
CA LYS A 174 9.84 17.43 3.66
C LYS A 174 11.15 17.48 4.44
N TYR A 175 11.26 16.74 5.55
CA TYR A 175 12.52 16.63 6.27
C TYR A 175 13.50 15.74 5.51
N MET A 176 13.02 14.61 5.00
CA MET A 176 13.79 13.69 4.17
C MET A 176 14.30 14.39 2.90
N GLU A 177 13.51 15.24 2.24
CA GLU A 177 13.93 16.05 1.09
C GLU A 177 15.06 17.05 1.43
N ARG A 178 15.03 17.61 2.63
CA ARG A 178 16.03 18.59 3.08
C ARG A 178 17.33 17.97 3.59
N LYS A 179 17.28 16.73 4.05
CA LYS A 179 18.41 16.05 4.74
C LYS A 179 18.90 14.80 4.04
N GLY A 180 18.11 14.24 3.13
CA GLY A 180 18.43 13.08 2.31
C GLY A 180 19.22 13.47 1.06
N SER A 181 19.39 12.50 0.16
CA SER A 181 20.14 12.73 -1.08
C SER A 181 19.34 13.52 -2.13
N THR A 182 20.03 14.07 -3.12
CA THR A 182 19.41 14.69 -4.30
C THR A 182 18.43 13.76 -5.00
N ALA A 183 18.71 12.44 -5.03
CA ALA A 183 17.82 11.48 -5.67
C ALA A 183 16.50 11.31 -4.92
N VAL A 184 16.50 11.40 -3.58
CA VAL A 184 15.24 11.43 -2.81
C VAL A 184 14.40 12.60 -3.26
N LYS A 185 15.01 13.79 -3.32
CA LYS A 185 14.32 15.02 -3.72
C LYS A 185 13.73 14.91 -5.13
N GLU A 186 14.53 14.47 -6.10
CA GLU A 186 14.04 14.23 -7.47
C GLU A 186 12.92 13.20 -7.52
N ALA A 187 13.02 12.13 -6.72
CA ALA A 187 12.01 11.09 -6.69
C ALA A 187 10.68 11.58 -6.10
N THR A 188 10.72 12.42 -5.05
CA THR A 188 9.51 12.93 -4.38
C THR A 188 8.88 14.11 -5.12
N ASP A 189 9.67 15.00 -5.74
CA ASP A 189 9.18 16.15 -6.52
C ASP A 189 8.26 15.71 -7.68
N LEU A 190 8.44 14.49 -8.19
CA LEU A 190 7.66 13.91 -9.28
C LEU A 190 6.41 13.15 -8.83
N GLU A 191 6.19 12.95 -7.53
CA GLU A 191 5.05 12.17 -7.04
C GLU A 191 3.79 13.02 -6.87
N ALA A 192 2.71 12.59 -7.53
CA ALA A 192 1.38 13.16 -7.33
C ALA A 192 0.76 12.78 -5.96
N ASN A 193 1.37 11.84 -5.25
CA ASN A 193 1.04 11.47 -3.87
C ASN A 193 2.33 11.30 -3.06
N VAL A 194 2.77 12.38 -2.42
CA VAL A 194 4.07 12.43 -1.73
C VAL A 194 4.15 11.56 -0.48
N ILE A 195 3.01 11.17 0.12
CA ILE A 195 2.98 10.35 1.35
C ILE A 195 2.81 8.85 1.08
N ILE A 196 2.55 8.46 -0.16
CA ILE A 196 2.51 7.05 -0.57
C ILE A 196 3.78 6.69 -1.34
N ALA A 197 4.64 5.93 -0.67
CA ALA A 197 6.03 5.73 -1.04
C ALA A 197 6.23 4.64 -2.12
N ALA A 198 5.28 3.72 -2.25
CA ALA A 198 5.43 2.56 -3.11
C ALA A 198 4.12 2.22 -3.83
N ARG A 199 4.28 1.54 -4.97
CA ARG A 199 3.18 0.90 -5.68
C ARG A 199 3.57 -0.49 -6.17
N THR A 200 2.61 -1.40 -6.15
CA THR A 200 2.76 -2.76 -6.64
C THR A 200 1.73 -3.01 -7.73
N VAL A 201 2.21 -3.34 -8.93
CA VAL A 201 1.38 -3.74 -10.05
C VAL A 201 1.38 -5.26 -10.13
N SER A 202 0.20 -5.86 -10.23
CA SER A 202 0.05 -7.29 -10.47
C SER A 202 -0.87 -7.54 -11.66
N VAL A 203 -0.61 -8.60 -12.41
CA VAL A 203 -1.43 -9.07 -13.54
C VAL A 203 -1.80 -10.53 -13.34
N ASN A 204 -3.09 -10.86 -13.45
CA ASN A 204 -3.61 -12.22 -13.27
C ASN A 204 -3.11 -12.89 -11.97
N ALA A 205 -2.90 -12.09 -10.93
CA ALA A 205 -2.42 -12.57 -9.64
C ALA A 205 -3.57 -12.61 -8.62
N LEU A 206 -3.62 -13.70 -7.85
CA LEU A 206 -4.51 -13.91 -6.72
C LEU A 206 -3.68 -13.85 -5.43
N PRO A 207 -3.58 -12.68 -4.76
CA PRO A 207 -2.99 -12.64 -3.45
C PRO A 207 -3.85 -13.42 -2.45
N ASN A 208 -3.21 -14.11 -1.52
CA ASN A 208 -3.88 -14.77 -0.42
C ASN A 208 -4.56 -13.74 0.48
N THR A 209 -5.51 -14.19 1.32
CA THR A 209 -6.03 -13.32 2.38
C THR A 209 -4.94 -13.02 3.41
N HIS A 210 -4.59 -11.75 3.60
CA HIS A 210 -3.46 -11.32 4.44
C HIS A 210 -3.70 -9.94 5.08
N GLN A 211 -2.76 -9.54 5.95
CA GLN A 211 -2.62 -8.16 6.45
C GLN A 211 -1.26 -7.63 6.04
N ASP A 212 -1.20 -6.37 5.64
CA ASP A 212 0.06 -5.68 5.37
C ASP A 212 0.64 -5.08 6.67
N ARG A 213 1.02 -5.94 7.62
CA ARG A 213 1.42 -5.55 8.99
C ARG A 213 2.59 -4.56 9.07
N ASN A 214 3.35 -4.39 7.99
CA ASN A 214 4.49 -3.47 7.93
C ASN A 214 4.14 -2.10 7.33
N ASN A 215 2.92 -1.90 6.84
CA ASN A 215 2.48 -0.64 6.26
C ASN A 215 2.32 0.44 7.34
N ALA A 216 2.36 1.71 6.96
CA ALA A 216 2.11 2.84 7.85
C ALA A 216 0.61 2.90 8.20
N PHE A 217 0.25 3.70 9.20
CA PHE A 217 -1.15 4.02 9.51
C PHE A 217 -1.69 5.10 8.57
N LEU A 218 -1.60 4.82 7.27
CA LEU A 218 -2.23 5.56 6.20
C LEU A 218 -3.29 4.67 5.56
N MET A 219 -4.20 5.26 4.79
CA MET A 219 -5.05 4.50 3.90
C MET A 219 -4.19 4.02 2.73
N ASP A 220 -3.99 2.71 2.66
CA ASP A 220 -3.48 2.05 1.48
C ASP A 220 -4.61 2.00 0.43
N SER A 221 -4.23 1.86 -0.84
CA SER A 221 -5.18 1.85 -1.95
C SER A 221 -4.99 0.62 -2.82
N ALA A 222 -6.08 0.03 -3.30
CA ALA A 222 -6.08 -0.98 -4.34
C ALA A 222 -6.96 -0.51 -5.50
N PHE A 223 -6.41 -0.44 -6.71
CA PHE A 223 -7.09 -0.05 -7.94
C PHE A 223 -7.17 -1.25 -8.88
N PHE A 224 -8.32 -1.45 -9.53
CA PHE A 224 -8.58 -2.62 -10.36
C PHE A 224 -8.85 -2.23 -11.82
N PHE A 225 -8.25 -2.98 -12.75
CA PHE A 225 -8.38 -2.79 -14.20
C PHE A 225 -8.44 -4.14 -14.89
N GLY A 226 -8.97 -4.20 -16.11
CA GLY A 226 -8.97 -5.42 -16.91
C GLY A 226 -10.32 -5.76 -17.52
N ASN A 227 -10.37 -6.93 -18.16
CA ASN A 227 -11.53 -7.46 -18.89
C ASN A 227 -12.05 -8.75 -18.24
N HIS A 228 -11.93 -8.86 -16.92
CA HIS A 228 -12.36 -10.01 -16.13
C HIS A 228 -13.75 -9.80 -15.49
N ILE A 229 -14.34 -10.91 -15.07
CA ILE A 229 -15.54 -10.98 -14.22
C ILE A 229 -15.13 -11.60 -12.87
N GLY A 230 -15.80 -11.21 -11.79
CA GLY A 230 -15.42 -11.58 -10.43
C GLY A 230 -14.18 -10.83 -9.95
N GLY A 231 -13.35 -11.49 -9.12
CA GLY A 231 -12.13 -10.87 -8.60
C GLY A 231 -12.38 -9.82 -7.52
N GLU A 232 -13.51 -9.93 -6.83
CA GLU A 232 -13.91 -9.06 -5.72
C GLU A 232 -12.78 -8.90 -4.70
N PHE A 233 -12.65 -7.69 -4.18
CA PHE A 233 -11.77 -7.40 -3.07
C PHE A 233 -12.45 -7.85 -1.78
N LEU A 234 -11.91 -8.89 -1.17
CA LEU A 234 -12.48 -9.54 0.00
C LEU A 234 -12.00 -8.85 1.26
N LEU A 235 -12.91 -8.62 2.21
CA LEU A 235 -12.65 -8.10 3.55
C LEU A 235 -13.28 -9.05 4.59
N PRO A 236 -12.67 -10.22 4.84
CA PRO A 236 -13.33 -11.30 5.58
C PRO A 236 -13.70 -10.91 7.01
N SER A 237 -12.88 -10.08 7.67
CA SER A 237 -13.17 -9.59 9.03
C SER A 237 -14.43 -8.72 9.13
N LEU A 238 -14.94 -8.25 7.99
CA LEU A 238 -16.14 -7.43 7.91
C LEU A 238 -17.32 -8.18 7.28
N GLY A 239 -17.09 -9.40 6.77
CA GLY A 239 -18.08 -10.11 5.96
C GLY A 239 -18.44 -9.41 4.64
N LEU A 240 -17.50 -8.63 4.07
CA LEU A 240 -17.74 -7.83 2.87
C LEU A 240 -16.92 -8.33 1.68
N ALA A 241 -17.53 -8.28 0.49
CA ALA A 241 -16.86 -8.42 -0.80
C ALA A 241 -17.16 -7.16 -1.63
N TYR A 242 -16.11 -6.44 -2.02
CA TYR A 242 -16.21 -5.21 -2.78
C TYR A 242 -15.88 -5.46 -4.27
N PRO A 243 -16.57 -4.82 -5.23
CA PRO A 243 -16.28 -5.03 -6.64
C PRO A 243 -14.80 -4.78 -6.99
N GLY A 244 -14.17 -5.76 -7.63
CA GLY A 244 -12.77 -5.74 -8.05
C GLY A 244 -12.60 -5.62 -9.57
N SER A 245 -13.60 -5.05 -10.26
CA SER A 245 -13.64 -4.90 -11.72
C SER A 245 -13.06 -3.55 -12.17
N GLN A 246 -12.93 -3.34 -13.48
CA GLN A 246 -12.32 -2.14 -14.05
C GLN A 246 -12.89 -0.84 -13.46
N GLY A 247 -11.98 0.07 -13.09
CA GLY A 247 -12.31 1.40 -12.61
C GLY A 247 -12.62 1.47 -11.12
N HIS A 248 -12.82 0.33 -10.46
CA HIS A 248 -13.04 0.29 -9.02
C HIS A 248 -11.74 0.52 -8.25
N SER A 249 -11.89 1.15 -7.09
CA SER A 249 -10.81 1.26 -6.12
C SER A 249 -11.33 1.07 -4.71
N PHE A 250 -10.48 0.52 -3.84
CA PHE A 250 -10.72 0.41 -2.42
C PHE A 250 -9.58 1.12 -1.67
N HIS A 251 -9.93 1.87 -0.63
CA HIS A 251 -8.97 2.59 0.21
C HIS A 251 -9.24 2.23 1.67
N GLY A 252 -8.21 1.78 2.38
CA GLY A 252 -8.39 1.33 3.75
C GLY A 252 -7.09 1.03 4.49
N PRO A 253 -7.17 0.82 5.81
CA PRO A 253 -6.01 0.50 6.63
C PRO A 253 -5.65 -1.00 6.49
N PHE A 254 -4.97 -1.39 5.41
CA PHE A 254 -4.58 -2.78 5.15
C PHE A 254 -3.59 -3.37 6.15
N ARG A 255 -2.95 -2.52 6.97
CA ARG A 255 -2.22 -2.94 8.17
C ARG A 255 -3.13 -3.64 9.20
N ILE A 256 -4.40 -3.24 9.28
CA ILE A 256 -5.38 -3.70 10.26
C ILE A 256 -6.34 -4.71 9.64
N LEU A 257 -6.83 -4.44 8.43
CA LEU A 257 -7.87 -5.23 7.80
C LEU A 257 -7.27 -6.43 7.06
N PHE A 258 -7.76 -7.62 7.38
CA PHE A 258 -7.55 -8.77 6.51
C PHE A 258 -8.23 -8.52 5.19
N HIS A 259 -7.47 -8.71 4.12
CA HIS A 259 -7.96 -8.50 2.78
C HIS A 259 -7.37 -9.51 1.79
N GLY A 260 -8.10 -9.77 0.73
CA GLY A 260 -7.73 -10.73 -0.31
C GLY A 260 -8.47 -10.45 -1.60
N VAL A 261 -8.36 -11.38 -2.54
CA VAL A 261 -9.03 -11.27 -3.84
C VAL A 261 -9.76 -12.58 -4.10
N ALA A 262 -11.03 -12.48 -4.51
CA ALA A 262 -11.82 -13.63 -4.92
C ALA A 262 -11.33 -14.18 -6.27
N GLN A 263 -11.76 -15.40 -6.61
CA GLN A 263 -11.55 -15.95 -7.94
C GLN A 263 -12.10 -14.99 -9.02
N PHE A 264 -11.35 -14.84 -10.12
CA PHE A 264 -11.81 -14.13 -11.32
C PHE A 264 -11.83 -15.06 -12.53
N TYR A 265 -12.60 -14.67 -13.53
CA TYR A 265 -12.85 -15.42 -14.76
C TYR A 265 -12.79 -14.50 -15.97
N PHE A 266 -12.59 -15.10 -17.14
CA PHE A 266 -12.71 -14.42 -18.42
C PHE A 266 -13.76 -15.14 -19.28
N SER A 267 -14.53 -14.38 -20.05
CA SER A 267 -15.38 -14.97 -21.09
C SER A 267 -14.51 -15.73 -22.10
N GLU A 268 -15.03 -16.80 -22.68
CA GLU A 268 -14.33 -17.58 -23.72
C GLU A 268 -13.86 -16.70 -24.87
N GLU A 269 -14.68 -15.71 -25.26
CA GLU A 269 -14.40 -14.76 -26.34
C GLU A 269 -13.37 -13.67 -25.97
N THR A 270 -12.93 -13.62 -24.71
CA THR A 270 -12.00 -12.55 -24.26
C THR A 270 -10.65 -12.70 -24.94
N SER A 271 -10.33 -11.76 -25.83
CA SER A 271 -9.00 -11.56 -26.38
C SER A 271 -8.10 -10.92 -25.32
N ASN A 272 -6.86 -11.41 -25.17
CA ASN A 272 -5.87 -10.89 -24.22
C ASN A 272 -6.43 -10.78 -22.78
N PRO A 273 -6.66 -11.92 -22.09
CA PRO A 273 -7.24 -11.92 -20.75
C PRO A 273 -6.29 -11.29 -19.74
N ARG A 274 -6.71 -10.17 -19.16
CA ARG A 274 -5.94 -9.39 -18.20
C ARG A 274 -6.81 -8.89 -17.05
N ARG A 275 -6.36 -9.19 -15.84
CA ARG A 275 -6.86 -8.65 -14.58
C ARG A 275 -5.69 -7.98 -13.87
N TYR A 276 -5.71 -6.66 -13.80
CA TYR A 276 -4.68 -5.88 -13.13
C TYR A 276 -5.14 -5.42 -11.76
N SER A 277 -4.20 -5.37 -10.82
CA SER A 277 -4.34 -4.62 -9.59
C SER A 277 -3.13 -3.73 -9.39
N VAL A 278 -3.37 -2.46 -9.05
CA VAL A 278 -2.33 -1.53 -8.60
C VAL A 278 -2.58 -1.23 -7.14
N ALA A 279 -1.71 -1.72 -6.26
CA ALA A 279 -1.73 -1.40 -4.84
C ALA A 279 -0.78 -0.23 -4.57
N MET A 280 -1.23 0.82 -3.89
CA MET A 280 -0.39 1.93 -3.45
C MET A 280 -0.30 1.92 -1.92
N TRP A 281 0.92 1.94 -1.39
CA TRP A 281 1.17 1.74 0.03
C TRP A 281 2.46 2.43 0.51
N SER A 282 2.55 2.64 1.81
CA SER A 282 3.77 3.11 2.48
C SER A 282 4.12 2.20 3.63
N ARG A 283 5.41 1.89 3.83
CA ARG A 283 5.86 1.19 5.04
C ARG A 283 5.96 2.13 6.23
N ALA A 284 5.66 1.62 7.41
CA ALA A 284 5.87 2.35 8.67
C ALA A 284 7.34 2.77 8.81
N SER A 285 8.28 1.87 8.43
CA SER A 285 9.72 2.14 8.44
C SER A 285 10.13 3.36 7.63
N SER A 286 9.42 3.68 6.53
CA SER A 286 9.72 4.85 5.70
C SER A 286 9.54 6.16 6.46
N PHE A 287 8.74 6.19 7.53
CA PHE A 287 8.49 7.41 8.32
C PHE A 287 9.21 7.38 9.67
N SER A 288 9.16 6.26 10.37
CA SER A 288 9.79 6.13 11.68
C SER A 288 11.31 6.26 11.61
N ALA A 289 11.96 5.82 10.53
CA ALA A 289 13.39 6.05 10.37
C ALA A 289 13.75 7.53 10.21
N ILE A 290 12.89 8.32 9.55
CA ILE A 290 13.07 9.77 9.45
C ILE A 290 13.00 10.41 10.83
N ALA A 291 12.03 9.98 11.65
CA ALA A 291 11.90 10.44 13.03
C ALA A 291 13.15 10.10 13.86
N GLN A 292 13.60 8.85 13.83
CA GLN A 292 14.82 8.42 14.55
C GLN A 292 16.07 9.14 14.08
N TYR A 293 16.25 9.29 12.75
CA TYR A 293 17.36 10.04 12.18
C TYR A 293 17.37 11.47 12.72
N SER A 294 16.20 12.12 12.74
CA SER A 294 16.07 13.50 13.22
C SER A 294 16.38 13.62 14.70
N ALA A 295 15.94 12.66 15.52
CA ALA A 295 16.25 12.62 16.93
C ALA A 295 17.74 12.43 17.21
N HIS A 296 18.40 11.54 16.46
CA HIS A 296 19.83 11.35 16.55
C HIS A 296 20.60 12.63 16.22
N LYS A 297 20.17 13.39 15.21
CA LYS A 297 20.79 14.69 14.88
C LYS A 297 20.59 15.75 15.96
N GLU A 298 19.57 15.62 16.82
CA GLU A 298 19.33 16.50 17.97
C GLU A 298 19.86 15.94 19.30
N GLY A 299 20.76 14.95 19.24
CA GLY A 299 21.40 14.39 20.42
C GLY A 299 20.50 13.47 21.25
N ASN A 300 19.54 12.80 20.61
CA ASN A 300 18.70 11.75 21.22
C ASN A 300 17.95 12.19 22.49
N LYS A 301 17.58 13.47 22.60
CA LYS A 301 16.79 13.98 23.74
C LYS A 301 15.31 13.59 23.67
N LYS A 302 14.76 13.47 22.46
CA LYS A 302 13.37 13.08 22.15
C LYS A 302 13.35 12.20 20.91
N PHE A 303 12.43 11.23 20.82
CA PHE A 303 12.37 10.30 19.68
C PHE A 303 12.13 10.97 18.32
N SER A 304 11.51 12.14 18.34
CA SER A 304 11.43 12.98 17.17
C SER A 304 11.52 14.43 17.62
N THR A 305 11.94 15.28 16.69
CA THR A 305 11.83 16.72 16.84
C THR A 305 10.34 17.07 16.93
N THR A 306 10.03 18.22 17.53
CA THR A 306 8.66 18.68 17.82
C THR A 306 7.73 18.79 16.60
N ASN A 307 8.22 18.50 15.38
CA ASN A 307 7.46 18.56 14.13
C ASN A 307 7.00 17.21 13.55
N PHE A 308 7.55 16.06 13.99
CA PHE A 308 7.13 14.72 13.52
C PHE A 308 6.40 13.90 14.61
N GLY A 309 6.11 14.56 15.73
CA GLY A 309 5.68 13.93 16.98
C GLY A 309 4.60 12.88 16.78
N TYR A 310 4.97 11.64 17.12
CA TYR A 310 4.23 10.45 17.58
C TYR A 310 2.71 10.44 17.79
N GLN A 311 1.93 11.23 17.04
CA GLN A 311 0.48 11.12 17.00
C GLN A 311 0.00 10.01 16.06
N PHE A 312 0.91 9.21 15.50
CA PHE A 312 0.50 7.93 14.93
C PHE A 312 -0.09 6.98 15.98
N ILE A 313 0.16 7.19 17.29
CA ILE A 313 -0.30 6.28 18.34
C ILE A 313 -0.78 6.98 19.63
N GLN A 314 -0.38 8.22 19.92
CA GLN A 314 -0.89 8.95 21.08
C GLN A 314 -2.02 9.92 20.72
N SER A 315 -3.26 9.40 20.71
CA SER A 315 -4.36 10.22 21.20
C SER A 315 -4.15 10.41 22.71
N THR A 316 -3.89 11.64 23.14
CA THR A 316 -3.84 12.04 24.57
C THR A 316 -5.21 11.99 25.25
N THR A 317 -6.23 11.46 24.58
CA THR A 317 -7.55 11.19 25.15
C THR A 317 -7.73 9.67 25.28
N PRO A 318 -7.86 9.12 26.50
CA PRO A 318 -8.13 7.69 26.73
C PRO A 318 -9.48 7.22 26.14
N HIS A 319 -10.27 8.12 25.57
CA HIS A 319 -11.57 7.82 24.97
C HIS A 319 -11.63 7.93 23.43
N ARG A 320 -10.56 8.34 22.74
CA ARG A 320 -10.61 8.59 21.27
C ARG A 320 -10.04 7.49 20.38
N PHE A 321 -9.47 6.42 20.93
CA PHE A 321 -9.34 5.14 20.20
C PHE A 321 -10.67 4.34 20.13
N GLN A 322 -11.80 4.97 20.47
CA GLN A 322 -13.15 4.45 20.12
C GLN A 322 -13.57 4.73 18.68
N VAL A 323 -12.74 5.37 17.86
CA VAL A 323 -13.05 5.59 16.45
C VAL A 323 -12.60 4.37 15.66
N PHE A 324 -13.38 3.29 15.71
CA PHE A 324 -13.63 2.39 14.56
C PHE A 324 -14.77 1.37 14.82
N LEU A 325 -15.26 1.20 16.06
CA LEU A 325 -16.34 0.27 16.43
C LEU A 325 -17.32 0.80 17.50
N ARG A 326 -17.70 2.08 17.46
CA ARG A 326 -18.97 2.55 18.06
C ARG A 326 -19.76 3.32 17.01
N LEU A 327 -20.63 2.60 16.32
CA LEU A 327 -21.84 3.18 15.75
C LEU A 327 -22.88 3.20 16.88
N ARG A 328 -23.60 4.31 17.03
CA ARG A 328 -24.96 4.23 17.57
C ARG A 328 -25.81 3.46 16.56
#